data_AF-A0A521K2A9-F1
#
_entry.id   AF-A0A521K2A9-F1
#
_cell.length_a   1.000
_cell.length_b   1.000
_cell.length_c   1.000
_cell.angle_alpha   90.00
_cell.angle_beta   90.00
_cell.angle_gamma   90.00
#
_symmetry.space_group_name_H-M   'P 1'
#
loop_
_entity.id
_entity.type
_entity.pdbx_description
1 polymer ?
#
loop_
_entity_poly.entity_id
_entity_poly.type
_entity_poly.pdbx_seq_one_letter_code
_entity_poly.pdbx_strand_id
1 'polypeptide(L)'
;MSFEMGAGLWLLLALAVGILATREFGRSGFRWFLLALIFTPLVGLLLFLLPPRRRPCPFCAEPIQPTAVLCRFCGRAVPVAESAGLPRNTRRAIVLLIVLVMLAALSQCHKRFQWWRGGEQIEVQWPGLGLV
;
A
#
# COMPACT_ATOMS: atom_id res chain seq x y z
N MET A 1 -23.64 -1.43 2.95
CA MET A 1 -22.91 -2.59 3.49
C MET A 1 -21.45 -2.72 3.01
N SER A 2 -20.91 -1.80 2.20
CA SER A 2 -19.55 -1.95 1.62
C SER A 2 -18.41 -1.30 2.42
N PHE A 3 -18.72 -0.33 3.29
CA PHE A 3 -17.70 0.47 4.01
C PHE A 3 -17.10 -0.29 5.21
N GLU A 4 -17.95 -1.06 5.90
CA GLU A 4 -17.59 -1.89 7.08
C GLU A 4 -16.50 -2.93 6.74
N MET A 5 -16.62 -3.57 5.57
CA MET A 5 -15.66 -4.58 5.11
C MET A 5 -14.27 -3.98 4.82
N GLY A 6 -14.22 -2.73 4.38
CA GLY A 6 -12.97 -2.02 4.13
C GLY A 6 -12.21 -1.69 5.42
N ALA A 7 -12.91 -1.19 6.44
CA ALA A 7 -12.32 -0.85 7.73
C ALA A 7 -11.80 -2.10 8.46
N GLY A 8 -12.56 -3.19 8.45
CA GLY A 8 -12.14 -4.46 9.06
C GLY A 8 -10.88 -5.04 8.42
N LEU A 9 -10.84 -5.14 7.09
CA LEU A 9 -9.66 -5.61 6.35
C LEU A 9 -8.44 -4.72 6.60
N TRP A 10 -8.65 -3.40 6.64
CA TRP A 10 -7.60 -2.43 6.90
C TRP A 10 -6.98 -2.58 8.30
N LEU A 11 -7.79 -2.74 9.34
CA LEU A 11 -7.32 -2.99 10.71
C LEU A 11 -6.55 -4.31 10.81
N LEU A 12 -7.03 -5.37 10.15
CA LEU A 12 -6.34 -6.67 10.12
C LEU A 12 -4.97 -6.58 9.46
N LEU A 13 -4.87 -5.86 8.33
CA LEU A 13 -3.60 -5.64 7.63
C LEU A 13 -2.63 -4.80 8.46
N ALA A 14 -3.09 -3.71 9.10
CA ALA A 14 -2.26 -2.90 9.99
C ALA A 14 -1.72 -3.74 11.16
N LEU A 15 -2.58 -4.54 11.79
CA LEU A 15 -2.22 -5.44 12.88
C LEU A 15 -1.19 -6.49 12.45
N ALA A 16 -1.38 -7.10 11.27
CA ALA A 16 -0.43 -8.04 10.70
C ALA A 16 0.96 -7.41 10.55
N VAL A 17 1.05 -6.18 10.02
CA VAL A 17 2.33 -5.43 9.92
C VAL A 17 2.99 -5.25 11.28
N GLY A 18 2.22 -4.91 12.33
CA GLY A 18 2.74 -4.78 13.70
C GLY A 18 3.28 -6.11 14.26
N ILE A 19 2.58 -7.21 14.03
CA ILE A 19 2.99 -8.55 14.48
C ILE A 19 4.26 -9.00 13.74
N LEU A 20 4.31 -8.85 12.41
CA LEU A 20 5.51 -9.16 11.63
C LEU A 20 6.70 -8.30 12.06
N ALA A 21 6.50 -6.99 12.28
CA ALA A 21 7.57 -6.11 12.75
C ALA A 21 8.21 -6.58 14.07
N THR A 22 7.39 -7.11 14.99
CA THR A 22 7.85 -7.64 16.28
C THR A 22 8.58 -8.98 16.12
N ARG A 23 8.02 -9.88 15.32
CA ARG A 23 8.51 -11.27 15.17
C ARG A 23 9.70 -11.43 14.23
N GLU A 24 9.95 -10.43 13.38
CA GLU A 24 10.94 -10.55 12.31
C GLU A 24 12.09 -9.55 12.45
N PHE A 25 11.85 -8.35 12.99
CA PHE A 25 12.84 -7.27 12.99
C PHE A 25 13.33 -6.86 14.38
N GLY A 26 12.83 -7.50 15.45
CA GLY A 26 13.18 -7.14 16.84
C GLY A 26 12.87 -5.68 17.21
N ARG A 27 12.03 -5.02 16.40
CA ARG A 27 11.60 -3.64 16.61
C ARG A 27 10.23 -3.66 17.28
N SER A 28 9.91 -2.61 18.03
CA SER A 28 8.61 -2.45 18.66
C SER A 28 7.47 -2.48 17.63
N GLY A 29 6.65 -3.54 17.61
CA GLY A 29 5.52 -3.66 16.69
C GLY A 29 4.47 -2.58 16.85
N PHE A 30 4.30 -2.05 18.07
CA PHE A 30 3.35 -0.99 18.36
C PHE A 30 3.58 0.28 17.54
N ARG A 31 4.84 0.72 17.37
CA ARG A 31 5.18 1.88 16.52
C ARG A 31 4.84 1.65 15.05
N TRP A 32 5.12 0.44 14.54
CA TRP A 32 4.85 0.10 13.14
C TRP A 32 3.36 -0.10 12.85
N PHE A 33 2.61 -0.64 13.81
CA PHE A 33 1.15 -0.69 13.78
C PHE A 33 0.55 0.71 13.70
N LEU A 34 0.90 1.60 14.64
CA LEU A 34 0.42 2.99 14.64
C LEU A 34 0.80 3.74 13.37
N LEU A 35 2.02 3.52 12.86
CA LEU A 35 2.46 4.13 11.61
C LEU A 35 1.57 3.71 10.44
N ALA A 36 1.29 2.41 10.28
CA ALA A 36 0.40 1.91 9.24
C ALA A 36 -1.06 2.42 9.42
N LEU A 37 -1.53 2.45 10.66
CA LEU A 37 -2.87 2.92 11.03
C LEU A 37 -3.09 4.42 10.73
N ILE A 38 -2.04 5.23 10.76
CA ILE A 38 -2.15 6.68 10.49
C ILE A 38 -1.82 6.99 9.04
N PHE A 39 -0.80 6.35 8.45
CA PHE A 39 -0.35 6.69 7.10
C PHE A 39 -1.39 6.39 6.03
N THR A 40 -2.09 5.26 6.11
CA THR A 40 -3.08 4.88 5.09
C THR A 40 -4.25 5.90 4.99
N PRO A 41 -4.95 6.27 6.07
CA PRO A 41 -6.00 7.27 5.99
C PRO A 41 -5.45 8.66 5.70
N LEU A 42 -4.25 9.00 6.17
CA LEU A 42 -3.61 10.28 5.87
C LEU A 42 -3.33 10.45 4.37
N VAL A 43 -2.81 9.42 3.71
CA VAL A 43 -2.60 9.42 2.25
C VAL A 43 -3.93 9.51 1.50
N GLY A 44 -4.96 8.78 1.96
CA GLY A 44 -6.30 8.86 1.39
C GLY A 44 -6.91 10.26 1.50
N LEU A 45 -6.80 10.89 2.67
CA LEU A 45 -7.25 12.26 2.93
C LEU A 45 -6.47 13.27 2.08
N LEU A 46 -5.15 13.12 1.97
CA LEU A 46 -4.33 13.97 1.14
C LEU A 46 -4.79 13.92 -0.32
N LEU A 47 -4.99 12.72 -0.89
CA LEU A 47 -5.48 12.54 -2.26
C LEU A 47 -6.88 13.13 -2.47
N PHE A 48 -7.74 13.05 -1.47
CA PHE A 48 -9.09 13.65 -1.51
C PHE A 48 -9.04 15.18 -1.54
N LEU A 49 -8.07 15.80 -0.86
CA LEU A 49 -7.89 17.25 -0.81
C LEU A 49 -7.21 17.83 -2.06
N LEU A 50 -6.63 17.00 -2.93
CA LEU A 50 -6.01 17.48 -4.16
C LEU A 50 -7.07 18.10 -5.11
N PRO A 51 -6.82 19.31 -5.64
CA PRO A 51 -7.77 19.96 -6.54
C PRO A 51 -7.94 19.14 -7.83
N PRO A 52 -9.16 19.08 -8.40
CA PRO A 52 -9.39 18.37 -9.64
C PRO A 52 -8.57 19.00 -10.77
N ARG A 53 -7.90 18.15 -11.56
CA ARG A 53 -7.12 18.58 -12.72
C ARG A 53 -8.03 19.31 -13.72
N ARG A 54 -7.73 20.58 -14.00
CA ARG A 54 -8.34 21.36 -15.08
C ARG A 54 -7.43 21.33 -16.30
N ARG A 55 -8.02 21.43 -17.49
CA ARG A 55 -7.29 21.52 -18.75
C ARG A 55 -7.54 22.89 -19.41
N PRO A 56 -6.57 23.47 -20.12
CA PRO A 56 -6.79 24.71 -20.86
C PRO A 56 -7.65 24.44 -22.10
N CYS A 57 -8.53 25.38 -22.43
CA CYS A 57 -9.30 25.35 -23.69
C CYS A 57 -8.37 25.63 -24.89
N PRO A 58 -8.43 24.85 -25.99
CA PRO A 58 -7.57 25.07 -27.16
C PRO A 58 -7.87 26.36 -27.93
N PHE A 59 -9.03 26.98 -27.72
CA PHE A 59 -9.44 28.18 -28.45
C PHE A 59 -9.23 29.49 -27.66
N CYS A 60 -9.37 29.45 -26.34
CA CYS A 60 -9.30 30.66 -25.49
C CYS A 60 -8.37 30.52 -24.27
N ALA A 61 -7.68 29.39 -24.11
CA ALA A 61 -6.73 29.09 -23.02
C ALA A 61 -7.29 29.05 -21.58
N GLU A 62 -8.57 29.36 -21.37
CA GLU A 62 -9.18 29.36 -20.04
C GLU A 62 -9.29 27.92 -19.43
N PRO A 63 -9.06 27.71 -18.12
CA PRO A 63 -9.18 26.42 -17.45
C PRO A 63 -10.62 25.88 -17.41
N ILE A 64 -10.86 24.80 -18.15
CA ILE A 64 -12.14 24.09 -18.22
C ILE A 64 -12.07 22.71 -17.53
N GLN A 65 -13.25 22.13 -17.26
CA GLN A 65 -13.34 20.76 -16.77
C GLN A 65 -12.83 19.78 -17.83
N PRO A 66 -12.17 18.67 -17.43
CA PRO A 66 -11.67 17.68 -18.39
C PRO A 66 -12.79 17.01 -19.19
N THR A 67 -13.97 16.87 -18.58
CA THR A 67 -15.17 16.27 -19.17
C THR A 67 -16.06 17.27 -19.92
N ALA A 68 -15.67 18.54 -20.02
CA ALA A 68 -16.48 19.53 -20.73
C ALA A 68 -16.51 19.24 -22.24
N VAL A 69 -17.71 19.20 -22.81
CA VAL A 69 -17.98 19.11 -24.27
C VAL A 69 -18.05 20.52 -24.90
N LEU A 70 -18.48 21.51 -24.12
CA LEU A 70 -18.61 22.91 -24.53
C LEU A 70 -17.84 23.82 -23.56
N CYS A 71 -17.10 24.79 -24.09
CA CYS A 71 -16.40 25.77 -23.27
C CYS A 71 -17.39 26.83 -22.73
N ARG A 72 -17.47 26.99 -21.40
CA ARG A 72 -18.34 27.99 -20.75
C ARG A 72 -17.96 29.45 -21.05
N PHE A 73 -16.74 29.69 -21.55
CA PHE A 73 -16.19 31.02 -21.75
C PHE A 73 -16.31 31.48 -23.21
N CYS A 74 -15.90 30.64 -24.17
CA CYS A 74 -15.96 30.99 -25.60
C CYS A 74 -17.10 30.32 -26.38
N GLY A 75 -17.87 29.42 -25.76
CA GLY A 75 -19.00 28.73 -26.38
C GLY A 75 -18.67 27.67 -27.42
N ARG A 76 -17.40 27.45 -27.76
CA ARG A 76 -17.00 26.46 -28.77
C ARG A 76 -17.01 25.04 -28.21
N ALA A 77 -17.35 24.08 -29.08
CA ALA A 77 -17.23 22.66 -28.79
C ALA A 77 -15.74 22.29 -28.66
N VAL A 78 -15.40 21.59 -27.58
CA VAL A 78 -14.06 21.11 -27.30
C VAL A 78 -14.06 19.58 -27.32
N PRO A 79 -13.01 18.94 -27.88
CA PRO A 79 -12.95 17.48 -27.86
C PRO A 79 -12.92 17.00 -26.41
N VAL A 80 -13.78 16.05 -26.06
CA VAL A 80 -13.75 15.43 -24.73
C VAL A 80 -12.37 14.82 -24.56
N ALA A 81 -11.67 15.17 -23.48
CA ALA A 81 -10.43 14.48 -23.16
C ALA A 81 -10.85 13.08 -22.74
N GLU A 82 -10.63 12.11 -23.64
CA GLU A 82 -10.58 10.71 -23.26
C GLU A 82 -9.72 10.63 -22.00
N SER A 83 -10.25 10.05 -20.93
CA SER A 83 -9.51 9.98 -19.67
C SER A 83 -8.13 9.42 -19.96
N ALA A 84 -7.10 10.25 -19.81
CA ALA A 84 -5.73 9.85 -20.07
C ALA A 84 -5.40 8.79 -19.01
N GLY A 85 -5.65 7.53 -19.35
CA GLY A 85 -5.31 6.39 -18.52
C GLY A 85 -3.83 6.49 -18.18
N LEU A 86 -3.47 6.04 -16.97
CA LEU A 86 -2.09 6.06 -16.49
C LEU A 86 -1.14 5.58 -17.61
N PRO A 87 -0.04 6.30 -17.92
CA PRO A 87 0.88 5.91 -18.98
C PRO A 87 1.29 4.44 -18.80
N ARG A 88 1.26 3.68 -19.91
CA ARG A 88 1.40 2.20 -19.91
C ARG A 88 2.67 1.74 -19.17
N ASN A 89 3.74 2.55 -19.22
CA ASN A 89 5.01 2.28 -18.55
C ASN A 89 4.91 2.45 -17.03
N THR A 90 4.19 3.46 -16.54
CA THR A 90 3.93 3.67 -15.10
C THR A 90 3.07 2.54 -14.54
N ARG A 91 2.06 2.09 -15.28
CA ARG A 91 1.26 0.93 -14.88
C ARG A 91 2.13 -0.33 -14.73
N ARG A 92 3.01 -0.59 -15.71
CA ARG A 92 3.97 -1.71 -15.66
C ARG A 92 4.94 -1.57 -14.49
N ALA A 93 5.51 -0.38 -14.27
CA ALA A 93 6.45 -0.13 -13.19
C ALA A 93 5.81 -0.37 -11.81
N ILE A 94 4.57 0.09 -11.59
CA ILE A 94 3.83 -0.16 -10.35
C ILE A 94 3.58 -1.65 -10.15
N VAL A 95 3.12 -2.35 -11.20
CA VAL A 95 2.88 -3.81 -11.12
C VAL A 95 4.17 -4.57 -10.83
N LEU A 96 5.27 -4.23 -11.52
CA LEU A 96 6.58 -4.85 -11.28
C LEU A 96 7.08 -4.57 -9.86
N LEU A 97 6.90 -3.36 -9.35
CA LEU A 97 7.27 -3.01 -7.98
C LEU A 97 6.44 -3.82 -6.97
N ILE A 98 5.12 -3.92 -7.15
CA ILE A 98 4.26 -4.74 -6.29
C ILE A 98 4.69 -6.21 -6.32
N VAL A 99 4.95 -6.77 -7.50
CA VAL A 99 5.40 -8.15 -7.67
C VAL A 99 6.76 -8.35 -7.01
N LEU A 100 7.73 -7.44 -7.19
CA LEU A 100 9.03 -7.51 -6.54
C LEU A 100 8.92 -7.46 -5.03
N VAL A 101 8.08 -6.58 -4.48
CA VAL A 101 7.82 -6.51 -3.03
C VAL A 101 7.21 -7.82 -2.52
N MET A 102 6.22 -8.37 -3.23
CA MET A 102 5.64 -9.67 -2.88
C MET A 102 6.67 -10.79 -2.96
N LEU A 103 7.46 -10.86 -4.03
CA LEU A 103 8.51 -11.88 -4.19
C LEU A 103 9.59 -11.74 -3.13
N ALA A 104 9.97 -10.52 -2.74
CA ALA A 104 10.90 -10.29 -1.65
C ALA A 104 10.33 -10.77 -0.31
N ALA A 105 9.05 -10.48 -0.02
CA ALA A 105 8.36 -10.98 1.17
C ALA A 105 8.28 -12.52 1.18
N LEU A 106 7.96 -13.14 0.04
CA LEU A 106 7.93 -14.60 -0.11
C LEU A 106 9.33 -15.22 -0.03
N SER A 107 10.37 -14.54 -0.53
CA SER A 107 11.76 -14.97 -0.43
C SER A 107 12.27 -14.93 1.02
N GLN A 108 11.84 -13.94 1.81
CA GLN A 108 12.07 -13.89 3.25
C GLN A 108 11.41 -15.09 3.96
N CYS A 109 10.20 -15.49 3.54
CA CYS A 109 9.57 -16.73 4.02
C CYS A 109 10.40 -17.98 3.66
N HIS A 110 10.96 -18.06 2.46
CA HIS A 110 11.73 -19.23 2.02
C HIS A 110 13.05 -19.40 2.81
N LYS A 111 13.82 -18.32 3.03
CA LYS A 111 15.07 -18.39 3.81
C LYS A 111 14.82 -18.73 5.28
N ARG A 112 13.69 -18.30 5.85
CA ARG A 112 13.30 -18.64 7.24
C ARG A 112 12.86 -20.09 7.41
N PHE A 113 12.20 -20.68 6.40
CA PHE A 113 11.82 -22.10 6.45
C PHE A 113 13.04 -23.04 6.50
N GLN A 114 14.16 -22.65 5.88
CA GLN A 114 15.42 -23.41 5.94
C GLN A 114 16.02 -23.42 7.36
N TRP A 115 15.86 -22.35 8.14
CA TRP A 115 16.31 -22.30 9.54
C TRP A 115 15.54 -23.27 10.44
N TRP A 116 14.24 -23.51 10.19
CA TRP A 116 13.45 -24.49 10.96
C TRP A 116 13.86 -25.94 10.67
N ARG A 117 14.33 -26.23 9.44
CA ARG A 117 14.81 -27.57 9.07
C ARG A 117 16.24 -27.87 9.53
N GLY A 118 17.05 -26.85 9.81
CA GLY A 118 18.44 -27.00 10.24
C GLY A 118 18.62 -27.20 11.74
N GLY A 119 17.61 -27.68 12.47
CA GLY A 119 17.59 -27.74 13.93
C GLY A 119 18.83 -28.37 14.54
N GLU A 120 19.73 -27.53 15.05
CA GLU A 120 20.66 -27.92 16.10
C GLU A 120 19.81 -28.25 17.33
N GLN A 121 19.90 -29.50 17.80
CA GLN A 121 19.15 -29.98 18.95
C GLN A 121 19.50 -29.09 20.15
N ILE A 122 18.55 -28.31 20.65
CA ILE A 122 18.72 -27.59 21.91
C ILE A 122 18.69 -28.64 23.02
N GLU A 123 19.86 -29.13 23.43
CA GLU A 123 20.01 -30.01 24.58
C GLU A 123 19.67 -29.22 25.85
N VAL A 124 18.44 -29.39 26.33
CA VAL A 124 17.96 -28.81 27.59
C VAL A 124 18.59 -29.57 28.75
N GLN A 125 19.69 -29.05 29.28
CA GLN A 125 20.32 -29.54 30.50
C GLN A 125 19.44 -29.15 31.71
N TRP A 126 18.60 -30.08 32.17
CA TRP A 126 17.78 -29.91 33.36
C TRP A 126 18.68 -29.89 34.62
N PRO A 127 18.72 -28.79 35.40
CA PRO A 127 19.39 -28.80 36.68
C PRO A 127 18.51 -29.49 37.72
N GLY A 128 18.92 -30.68 38.16
CA GLY A 128 18.52 -31.23 39.45
C GLY A 128 17.30 -32.15 39.46
N LEU A 129 17.52 -33.43 39.12
CA LEU A 129 16.83 -34.54 39.77
C LEU A 129 17.89 -35.53 40.27
N GLY A 130 18.62 -35.09 41.29
CA GLY A 130 19.35 -35.96 42.21
C GLY A 130 18.50 -36.13 43.46
N LEU A 131 17.75 -37.22 43.52
CA LEU A 131 17.10 -37.79 44.71
C LEU A 131 17.20 -39.31 44.48
N VAL A 132 18.21 -39.98 45.04
CA VAL A 132 18.14 -40.77 46.29
C VAL A 132 16.93 -41.69 46.34
#